data_AF-A0A0Q2XU91-F1
#
_entry.id   AF-A0A0Q2XU91-F1
#
_cell.length_a   1.000
_cell.length_b   1.000
_cell.length_c   1.000
_cell.angle_alpha   90.00
_cell.angle_beta   90.00
_cell.angle_gamma   90.00
#
_symmetry.space_group_name_H-M   'P 1'
#
loop_
_entity.id
_entity.type
_entity.pdbx_description
1 polymer ?
#
loop_
_entity_poly.entity_id
_entity_poly.type
_entity_poly.pdbx_seq_one_letter_code
_entity_poly.pdbx_strand_id
1 'polypeptide(L)'
;MCDVGQPHLTRQTYYLKRRVPARFAEVAPRPVIWHSLKTDSRAIALSKVERVRAGYLDGWEARLAGRDGDAEARFRAARDLAARQGYAFLSADSVANLELIDLLRRVEATQAPSNDVQPEVAEALLGGVEEPGLMLSGLVAHTEDIASHDNRFKSAQQMRLWRNPRIRAVRNLIEAIGEDRRVVDVTAVEALQHRRLWQDRLKSGKLKVASANKDFHYIAGMLRRF
;
A
#
# COMPACT_ATOMS: atom_id res chain seq x y z
N MET A 1 9.82 34.34 -22.35
CA MET A 1 10.10 33.50 -21.17
C MET A 1 8.86 33.52 -20.29
N CYS A 2 8.05 32.46 -20.32
CA CYS A 2 6.88 32.39 -19.42
C CYS A 2 7.37 32.00 -18.04
N ASP A 3 7.11 32.86 -17.06
CA ASP A 3 7.47 32.70 -15.66
C ASP A 3 6.72 31.50 -15.06
N VAL A 4 7.40 30.35 -14.98
CA VAL A 4 6.83 29.06 -14.52
C VAL A 4 6.50 29.08 -13.01
N GLY A 5 6.85 30.18 -12.32
CA GLY A 5 6.76 30.34 -10.89
C GLY A 5 5.56 31.14 -10.38
N GLN A 6 5.01 32.07 -11.16
CA GLN A 6 4.11 33.09 -10.59
C GLN A 6 2.62 32.73 -10.61
N PRO A 7 1.88 33.04 -9.52
CA PRO A 7 0.44 32.88 -9.49
C PRO A 7 -0.23 33.90 -10.42
N HIS A 8 -1.23 33.46 -11.18
CA HIS A 8 -1.98 34.26 -12.13
C HIS A 8 -3.16 34.94 -11.43
N LEU A 9 -3.26 36.27 -11.52
CA LEU A 9 -4.42 37.00 -11.00
C LEU A 9 -5.57 36.93 -12.01
N THR A 10 -6.76 36.54 -11.58
CA THR A 10 -7.99 36.56 -12.40
C THR A 10 -9.16 37.00 -11.52
N ARG A 11 -9.88 38.05 -11.93
CA ARG A 11 -11.06 38.59 -11.22
C ARG A 11 -10.83 38.72 -9.70
N GLN A 12 -9.72 39.36 -9.31
CA GLN A 12 -9.28 39.57 -7.92
C GLN A 12 -8.86 38.32 -7.14
N THR A 13 -8.70 37.14 -7.75
CA THR A 13 -8.16 35.96 -7.06
C THR A 13 -6.93 35.44 -7.77
N TYR A 14 -5.88 35.12 -7.00
CA TYR A 14 -4.69 34.45 -7.52
C TYR A 14 -4.93 32.96 -7.72
N TYR A 15 -4.43 32.43 -8.84
CA TYR A 15 -4.51 31.03 -9.22
C TYR A 15 -3.10 30.47 -9.49
N LEU A 16 -2.83 29.26 -9.04
CA LEU A 16 -1.73 28.46 -9.54
C LEU A 16 -2.14 27.83 -10.88
N LYS A 17 -1.39 28.15 -11.94
CA LYS A 17 -1.45 27.44 -13.21
C LYS A 17 -0.21 26.58 -13.34
N ARG A 18 -0.36 25.28 -13.54
CA ARG A 18 0.77 24.36 -13.71
C ARG A 18 0.46 23.31 -14.76
N ARG A 19 1.43 23.03 -15.62
CA ARG A 19 1.37 21.88 -16.53
C ARG A 19 1.69 20.61 -15.74
N VAL A 20 0.95 19.54 -16.00
CA VAL A 20 1.30 18.20 -15.52
C VAL A 20 2.59 17.74 -16.21
N PRO A 21 3.66 17.40 -15.45
CA PRO A 21 4.87 16.83 -16.03
C PRO A 21 4.58 15.54 -16.80
N ALA A 22 5.27 15.30 -17.91
CA ALA A 22 5.01 14.18 -18.81
C ALA A 22 4.99 12.81 -18.11
N ARG A 23 5.85 12.61 -17.08
CA ARG A 23 5.90 11.41 -16.24
C ARG A 23 4.55 11.05 -15.59
N PHE A 24 3.72 12.05 -15.29
CA PHE A 24 2.45 11.86 -14.60
C PHE A 24 1.23 11.91 -15.54
N ALA A 25 1.44 12.03 -16.85
CA ALA A 25 0.36 12.17 -17.83
C ALA A 25 -0.64 11.00 -17.78
N GLU A 26 -0.17 9.82 -17.41
CA GLU A 26 -0.99 8.61 -17.32
C GLU A 26 -1.88 8.55 -16.07
N VAL A 27 -1.50 9.25 -14.99
CA VAL A 27 -2.24 9.27 -13.70
C VAL A 27 -2.95 10.60 -13.44
N ALA A 28 -2.78 11.57 -14.33
CA ALA A 28 -3.39 12.89 -14.26
C ALA A 28 -4.02 13.23 -15.62
N PRO A 29 -5.34 13.00 -15.80
CA PRO A 29 -6.01 13.11 -17.10
C PRO A 29 -6.05 14.54 -17.66
N ARG A 30 -5.88 15.57 -16.81
CA ARG A 30 -5.86 16.97 -17.23
C ARG A 30 -4.42 17.43 -17.44
N PRO A 31 -4.04 17.94 -18.64
CA PRO A 31 -2.66 18.33 -18.94
C PRO A 31 -2.22 19.62 -18.24
N VAL A 32 -3.17 20.46 -17.81
CA VAL A 32 -2.93 21.70 -17.09
C VAL A 32 -3.90 21.80 -15.92
N ILE A 33 -3.38 22.07 -14.74
CA ILE A 33 -4.14 22.36 -13.53
C ILE A 33 -4.26 23.88 -13.34
N TRP A 34 -5.47 24.30 -12.99
CA TRP A 34 -5.77 25.63 -12.49
C TRP A 34 -6.32 25.47 -11.08
N HIS A 35 -5.65 26.07 -10.11
CA HIS A 35 -6.00 25.93 -8.70
C HIS A 35 -6.11 27.30 -8.07
N SER A 36 -7.27 27.63 -7.50
CA SER A 36 -7.48 28.92 -6.85
C SER A 36 -6.67 28.98 -5.55
N LEU A 37 -5.93 30.06 -5.32
CA LEU A 37 -5.23 30.31 -4.05
C LEU A 37 -6.10 31.10 -3.06
N LYS A 38 -7.32 31.45 -3.48
CA LYS A 38 -8.34 32.15 -2.68
C LYS A 38 -7.79 33.35 -1.92
N THR A 39 -7.04 34.17 -2.62
CA THR A 39 -6.45 35.40 -2.08
C THR A 39 -6.24 36.38 -3.23
N ASP A 40 -6.47 37.66 -2.94
CA ASP A 40 -6.18 38.80 -3.80
C ASP A 40 -4.79 39.40 -3.49
N SER A 41 -4.15 38.95 -2.41
CA SER A 41 -2.82 39.38 -1.98
C SER A 41 -1.73 38.52 -2.60
N ARG A 42 -0.82 39.16 -3.35
CA ARG A 42 0.31 38.50 -4.01
C ARG A 42 1.25 37.82 -3.02
N ALA A 43 1.50 38.45 -1.87
CA ALA A 43 2.38 37.90 -0.84
C ALA A 43 1.82 36.60 -0.25
N ILE A 44 0.52 36.59 0.07
CA ILE A 44 -0.19 35.40 0.55
C ILE A 44 -0.27 34.34 -0.55
N ALA A 45 -0.47 34.74 -1.81
CA ALA A 45 -0.48 33.81 -2.93
C ALA A 45 0.88 33.10 -3.05
N LEU A 46 1.99 33.84 -3.01
CA LEU A 46 3.34 33.28 -3.11
C LEU A 46 3.64 32.29 -1.98
N SER A 47 3.23 32.58 -0.74
CA SER A 47 3.43 31.65 0.38
C SER A 47 2.57 30.38 0.24
N LYS A 48 1.37 30.47 -0.36
CA LYS A 48 0.50 29.31 -0.63
C LYS A 48 0.96 28.46 -1.81
N VAL A 49 1.56 29.07 -2.84
CA VAL A 49 1.92 28.40 -4.11
C VAL A 49 2.80 27.18 -3.89
N GLU A 50 3.85 27.29 -3.07
CA GLU A 50 4.80 26.20 -2.88
C GLU A 50 4.17 25.00 -2.15
N ARG A 51 3.35 25.24 -1.12
CA ARG A 51 2.59 24.18 -0.44
C ARG A 51 1.64 23.46 -1.40
N VAL A 52 0.88 24.21 -2.20
CA VAL A 52 -0.06 23.62 -3.18
C VAL A 52 0.69 22.82 -4.25
N ARG A 53 1.83 23.33 -4.72
CA ARG A 53 2.69 22.63 -5.70
C ARG A 53 3.24 21.31 -5.15
N ALA A 54 3.74 21.33 -3.91
CA ALA A 54 4.26 20.14 -3.24
C ALA A 54 3.17 19.07 -3.13
N GLY A 55 1.97 19.45 -2.67
CA GLY A 55 0.84 18.52 -2.58
C GLY A 55 0.49 17.84 -3.90
N TYR A 56 0.39 18.60 -5.01
CA TYR A 56 0.14 18.00 -6.32
C TYR A 56 1.24 17.04 -6.78
N LEU A 57 2.50 17.36 -6.51
CA LEU A 57 3.62 16.47 -6.84
C LEU A 57 3.53 15.18 -6.05
N ASP A 58 3.32 15.29 -4.74
CA ASP A 58 3.17 14.16 -3.83
C ASP A 58 1.98 13.27 -4.20
N GLY A 59 0.82 13.85 -4.52
CA GLY A 59 -0.36 13.11 -4.96
C GLY A 59 -0.15 12.37 -6.29
N TRP A 60 0.54 12.98 -7.26
CA TRP A 60 0.87 12.29 -8.50
C TRP A 60 1.91 11.18 -8.31
N GLU A 61 2.88 11.37 -7.43
CA GLU A 61 3.83 10.31 -7.08
C GLU A 61 3.14 9.14 -6.40
N ALA A 62 2.20 9.41 -5.48
CA ALA A 62 1.40 8.38 -4.83
C ALA A 62 0.56 7.58 -5.83
N ARG A 63 -0.14 8.25 -6.77
CA ARG A 63 -0.89 7.56 -7.83
C ARG A 63 0.00 6.72 -8.73
N LEU A 64 1.16 7.24 -9.10
CA LEU A 64 2.09 6.51 -9.97
C LEU A 64 2.63 5.27 -9.26
N ALA A 65 2.93 5.36 -7.96
CA ALA A 65 3.39 4.25 -7.15
C ALA A 65 2.29 3.18 -6.92
N GLY A 66 1.02 3.60 -6.78
CA GLY A 66 -0.13 2.71 -6.53
C GLY A 66 -0.88 2.23 -7.78
N ARG A 67 -0.35 2.48 -8.98
CA ARG A 67 -1.07 2.27 -10.26
C ARG A 67 -1.34 0.80 -10.58
N ASP A 68 -0.45 -0.10 -10.19
CA ASP A 68 -0.48 -1.50 -10.64
C ASP A 68 -1.49 -2.40 -9.92
N GLY A 69 -2.36 -1.85 -9.08
CA GLY A 69 -3.35 -2.67 -8.36
C GLY A 69 -2.84 -3.33 -7.10
N ASP A 70 -1.51 -3.34 -6.89
CA ASP A 70 -0.88 -3.91 -5.70
C ASP A 70 -1.27 -3.10 -4.45
N ALA A 71 -2.05 -3.74 -3.57
CA ALA A 71 -2.47 -3.17 -2.30
C ALA A 71 -1.27 -2.78 -1.43
N GLU A 72 -0.18 -3.55 -1.49
CA GLU A 72 1.08 -3.29 -0.78
C GLU A 72 1.73 -1.99 -1.28
N ALA A 73 1.79 -1.81 -2.60
CA ALA A 73 2.34 -0.60 -3.20
C ALA A 73 1.49 0.64 -2.89
N ARG A 74 0.15 0.52 -2.94
CA ARG A 74 -0.79 1.60 -2.60
C ARG A 74 -0.67 2.01 -1.14
N PHE A 75 -0.64 1.05 -0.24
CA PHE A 75 -0.48 1.32 1.18
C PHE A 75 0.87 1.94 1.51
N ARG A 76 1.96 1.43 0.91
CA ARG A 76 3.29 2.04 1.05
C ARG A 76 3.29 3.48 0.56
N ALA A 77 2.69 3.75 -0.59
CA ALA A 77 2.56 5.10 -1.13
C ALA A 77 1.76 6.03 -0.20
N ALA A 78 0.65 5.56 0.37
CA ALA A 78 -0.14 6.30 1.34
C ALA A 78 0.63 6.57 2.64
N ARG A 79 1.39 5.60 3.13
CA ARG A 79 2.24 5.76 4.32
C ARG A 79 3.34 6.79 4.10
N ASP A 80 4.05 6.68 2.97
CA ASP A 80 5.11 7.61 2.61
C ASP A 80 4.53 9.03 2.40
N LEU A 81 3.33 9.14 1.82
CA LEU A 81 2.61 10.40 1.66
C LEU A 81 2.24 11.03 3.01
N ALA A 82 1.67 10.25 3.94
CA ALA A 82 1.38 10.73 5.29
C ALA A 82 2.65 11.25 5.99
N ALA A 83 3.76 10.50 5.88
CA ALA A 83 5.04 10.88 6.47
C ALA A 83 5.58 12.21 5.90
N ARG A 84 5.49 12.42 4.58
CA ARG A 84 5.87 13.70 3.94
C ARG A 84 5.01 14.88 4.41
N GLN A 85 3.75 14.63 4.73
CA GLN A 85 2.85 15.63 5.32
C GLN A 85 3.07 15.84 6.82
N GLY A 86 4.01 15.11 7.44
CA GLY A 86 4.35 15.23 8.85
C GLY A 86 3.48 14.37 9.79
N TYR A 87 2.77 13.37 9.26
CA TYR A 87 1.89 12.50 10.03
C TYR A 87 2.33 11.04 9.94
N ALA A 88 2.16 10.29 11.03
CA ALA A 88 2.16 8.84 10.94
C ALA A 88 0.87 8.38 10.22
N PHE A 89 0.99 7.40 9.32
CA PHE A 89 -0.19 6.73 8.78
C PHE A 89 -0.94 6.02 9.91
N LEU A 90 -2.26 6.15 9.91
CA LEU A 90 -3.17 5.47 10.82
C LEU A 90 -4.32 4.89 10.00
N SER A 91 -4.85 3.74 10.42
CA SER A 91 -6.09 3.20 9.85
C SER A 91 -7.27 4.13 10.14
N ALA A 92 -8.33 4.06 9.33
CA ALA A 92 -9.54 4.86 9.54
C ALA A 92 -10.11 4.69 10.96
N ASP A 93 -10.07 3.48 11.51
CA ASP A 93 -10.50 3.19 12.88
C ASP A 93 -9.61 3.87 13.93
N SER A 94 -8.29 3.82 13.76
CA SER A 94 -7.35 4.52 14.66
C SER A 94 -7.51 6.04 14.57
N VAL A 95 -7.77 6.59 13.38
CA VAL A 95 -8.05 8.02 13.19
C VAL A 95 -9.35 8.42 13.89
N ALA A 96 -10.41 7.61 13.79
CA ALA A 96 -11.69 7.87 14.43
C ALA A 96 -11.60 7.87 15.97
N ASN A 97 -10.62 7.15 16.53
CA ASN A 97 -10.39 7.05 17.98
C ASN A 97 -9.38 8.08 18.53
N LEU A 98 -8.86 9.00 17.69
CA LEU A 98 -7.97 10.08 18.15
C LEU A 98 -8.70 11.08 19.04
N GLU A 99 -7.95 11.82 19.86
CA GLU A 99 -8.47 13.02 20.51
C GLU A 99 -8.96 14.02 19.46
N LEU A 100 -10.07 14.71 19.76
CA LEU A 100 -10.74 15.61 18.82
C LEU A 100 -9.77 16.63 18.19
N ILE A 101 -8.82 17.16 18.97
CA ILE A 101 -7.85 18.15 18.49
C ILE A 101 -6.85 17.58 17.48
N ASP A 102 -6.47 16.30 17.60
CA ASP A 102 -5.58 15.63 16.66
C ASP A 102 -6.32 15.21 15.40
N LEU A 103 -7.57 14.74 15.54
CA LEU A 103 -8.46 14.47 14.42
C LEU A 103 -8.67 15.73 13.57
N LEU A 104 -9.02 16.86 14.20
CA LEU A 104 -9.20 18.13 13.50
C LEU A 104 -7.93 18.58 12.77
N ARG A 105 -6.76 18.48 13.41
CA ARG A 105 -5.48 18.79 12.75
C ARG A 105 -5.24 17.95 11.50
N ARG A 106 -5.54 16.64 11.54
CA ARG A 106 -5.46 15.77 10.36
C ARG A 106 -6.44 16.18 9.27
N VAL A 107 -7.69 16.48 9.62
CA VAL A 107 -8.72 16.94 8.67
C VAL A 107 -8.29 18.25 8.00
N GLU A 108 -7.81 19.23 8.77
CA GLU A 108 -7.31 20.50 8.25
C GLU A 108 -6.09 20.32 7.34
N ALA A 109 -5.22 19.34 7.65
CA ALA A 109 -4.07 19.02 6.80
C ALA A 109 -4.46 18.40 5.45
N THR A 110 -5.63 17.74 5.35
CA THR A 110 -6.16 17.29 4.05
C THR A 110 -6.56 18.43 3.13
N GLN A 111 -6.85 19.59 3.71
CA GLN A 111 -7.28 20.77 2.98
C GLN A 111 -6.05 21.57 2.53
N ALA A 112 -5.95 21.81 1.22
CA ALA A 112 -5.07 22.87 0.75
C ALA A 112 -5.60 24.24 1.25
N PRO A 113 -4.79 25.31 1.27
CA PRO A 113 -5.22 26.67 1.66
C PRO A 113 -6.37 27.28 0.81
N SER A 114 -6.88 26.50 -0.14
CA SER A 114 -7.95 26.75 -1.10
C SER A 114 -9.20 25.91 -0.85
N ASN A 115 -9.24 25.05 0.17
CA ASN A 115 -10.32 24.08 0.43
C ASN A 115 -10.52 23.01 -0.65
N ASP A 116 -9.57 22.85 -1.58
CA ASP A 116 -9.54 21.70 -2.49
C ASP A 116 -8.91 20.50 -1.76
N VAL A 117 -9.66 19.40 -1.70
CA VAL A 117 -9.19 18.14 -1.13
C VAL A 117 -8.51 17.34 -2.24
N GLN A 118 -7.26 16.97 -2.02
CA GLN A 118 -6.58 15.99 -2.86
C GLN A 118 -6.93 14.60 -2.32
N PRO A 119 -7.66 13.75 -3.07
CA PRO A 119 -8.14 12.46 -2.57
C PRO A 119 -7.03 11.60 -1.97
N GLU A 120 -5.85 11.59 -2.58
CA GLU A 120 -4.71 10.77 -2.14
C GLU A 120 -4.16 11.23 -0.79
N VAL A 121 -4.10 12.56 -0.60
CA VAL A 121 -3.65 13.16 0.67
C VAL A 121 -4.68 12.89 1.76
N ALA A 122 -5.96 12.97 1.43
CA ALA A 122 -7.04 12.64 2.36
C ALA A 122 -7.01 11.17 2.75
N GLU A 123 -6.87 10.25 1.79
CA GLU A 123 -6.74 8.81 2.03
C GLU A 123 -5.52 8.49 2.91
N ALA A 124 -4.37 9.11 2.65
CA ALA A 124 -3.16 8.92 3.45
C ALA A 124 -3.28 9.43 4.89
N LEU A 125 -3.91 10.59 5.09
CA LEU A 125 -3.99 11.23 6.41
C LEU A 125 -5.14 10.70 7.28
N LEU A 126 -6.23 10.27 6.65
CA LEU A 126 -7.45 9.81 7.31
C LEU A 126 -7.61 8.28 7.30
N GLY A 127 -6.64 7.54 6.76
CA GLY A 127 -6.64 6.08 6.77
C GLY A 127 -7.60 5.46 5.75
N GLY A 128 -7.82 6.15 4.63
CA GLY A 128 -8.68 5.69 3.53
C GLY A 128 -8.07 4.57 2.68
N VAL A 129 -6.79 4.23 2.89
CA VAL A 129 -6.16 3.06 2.26
C VAL A 129 -6.17 1.89 3.25
N GLU A 130 -6.78 0.79 2.84
CA GLU A 130 -6.81 -0.44 3.63
C GLU A 130 -5.38 -0.96 3.82
N GLU A 131 -5.02 -1.30 5.06
CA GLU A 131 -3.75 -1.94 5.35
C GLU A 131 -3.73 -3.34 4.72
N PRO A 132 -2.76 -3.63 3.84
CA PRO A 132 -2.68 -4.92 3.19
C PRO A 132 -2.36 -5.96 4.26
N GLY A 133 -3.32 -6.86 4.48
CA GLY A 133 -3.10 -8.01 5.34
C GLY A 133 -1.98 -8.90 4.80
N LEU A 134 -1.37 -9.71 5.67
CA LEU A 134 -0.31 -10.64 5.29
C LEU A 134 -0.76 -11.50 4.09
N MET A 135 -0.05 -11.40 2.98
CA MET A 135 -0.27 -12.26 1.80
C MET A 135 0.33 -13.65 2.00
N LEU A 136 -0.22 -14.66 1.33
CA LEU A 136 0.34 -16.02 1.33
C LEU A 136 1.80 -16.02 0.90
N SER A 137 2.17 -15.23 -0.12
CA SER A 137 3.57 -15.05 -0.55
C SER A 137 4.51 -14.55 0.56
N GLY A 138 4.01 -13.73 1.49
CA GLY A 138 4.74 -13.21 2.65
C GLY A 138 4.77 -14.14 3.86
N LEU A 139 3.93 -15.17 3.89
CA LEU A 139 3.70 -16.01 5.08
C LEU A 139 4.96 -16.70 5.63
N VAL A 140 5.89 -17.10 4.76
CA VAL A 140 7.14 -17.76 5.19
C VAL A 140 8.05 -16.79 5.95
N ALA A 141 8.20 -15.56 5.44
CA ALA A 141 9.01 -14.53 6.08
C ALA A 141 8.42 -14.15 7.44
N HIS A 142 7.10 -13.98 7.50
CA HIS A 142 6.40 -13.72 8.76
C HIS A 142 6.57 -14.87 9.77
N THR A 143 6.44 -16.13 9.33
CA THR A 143 6.68 -17.29 10.20
C THR A 143 8.13 -17.33 10.70
N GLU A 144 9.08 -16.91 9.89
CA GLU A 144 10.49 -16.88 10.25
C GLU A 144 10.80 -15.84 11.32
N ASP A 145 10.17 -14.66 11.21
CA ASP A 145 10.29 -13.59 12.21
C ASP A 145 9.76 -14.05 13.58
N ILE A 146 8.60 -14.71 13.61
CA ILE A 146 8.05 -15.32 14.83
C ILE A 146 9.01 -16.40 15.38
N ALA A 147 9.59 -17.21 14.49
CA ALA A 147 10.52 -18.27 14.87
C ALA A 147 11.96 -17.79 15.08
N SER A 148 12.23 -16.48 15.07
CA SER A 148 13.58 -15.90 15.12
C SER A 148 14.36 -16.37 16.35
N HIS A 149 13.71 -16.37 17.52
CA HIS A 149 14.29 -16.88 18.75
C HIS A 149 14.68 -18.35 18.63
N ASP A 150 13.79 -19.23 18.12
CA ASP A 150 14.08 -20.66 17.98
C ASP A 150 15.13 -20.96 16.91
N ASN A 151 15.23 -20.09 15.91
CA ASN A 151 16.15 -20.22 14.79
C ASN A 151 17.53 -19.57 15.06
N ARG A 152 17.73 -18.86 16.19
CA ARG A 152 18.92 -18.03 16.48
C ARG A 152 20.27 -18.75 16.38
N PHE A 153 20.31 -20.06 16.59
CA PHE A 153 21.53 -20.87 16.53
C PHE A 153 21.66 -21.72 15.25
N LYS A 154 20.76 -21.55 14.28
CA LYS A 154 20.82 -22.30 13.03
C LYS A 154 21.85 -21.70 12.09
N SER A 155 22.66 -22.56 11.47
CA SER A 155 23.54 -22.16 10.36
C SER A 155 22.74 -21.75 9.13
N ALA A 156 23.38 -21.07 8.18
CA ALA A 156 22.76 -20.70 6.90
C ALA A 156 22.19 -21.92 6.15
N GLN A 157 22.88 -23.06 6.20
CA GLN A 157 22.41 -24.31 5.58
C GLN A 157 21.17 -24.86 6.32
N GLN A 158 21.16 -24.84 7.65
CA GLN A 158 20.00 -25.27 8.44
C GLN A 158 18.80 -24.36 8.20
N MET A 159 19.01 -23.05 8.09
CA MET A 159 17.97 -22.09 7.72
C MET A 159 17.43 -22.36 6.32
N ARG A 160 18.29 -22.66 5.35
CA ARG A 160 17.84 -23.04 3.99
C ARG A 160 16.96 -24.28 4.01
N LEU A 161 17.34 -25.32 4.77
CA LEU A 161 16.54 -26.54 4.93
C LEU A 161 15.23 -26.31 5.70
N TRP A 162 15.20 -25.30 6.58
CA TRP A 162 14.00 -24.88 7.28
C TRP A 162 13.04 -24.09 6.38
N ARG A 163 13.55 -23.16 5.55
CA ARG A 163 12.75 -22.32 4.64
C ARG A 163 12.18 -23.12 3.46
N ASN A 164 13.01 -23.90 2.79
CA ASN A 164 12.65 -24.53 1.50
C ASN A 164 11.35 -25.35 1.53
N PRO A 165 11.07 -26.17 2.57
CA PRO A 165 9.80 -26.90 2.62
C PRO A 165 8.58 -25.99 2.78
N ARG A 166 8.70 -24.89 3.54
CA ARG A 166 7.63 -23.90 3.75
C ARG A 166 7.35 -23.09 2.48
N ILE A 167 8.41 -22.62 1.82
CA ILE A 167 8.32 -21.94 0.51
C ILE A 167 7.59 -22.82 -0.49
N ARG A 168 7.97 -24.11 -0.57
CA ARG A 168 7.31 -25.06 -1.46
C ARG A 168 5.82 -25.20 -1.15
N ALA A 169 5.48 -25.32 0.13
CA ALA A 169 4.11 -25.50 0.57
C ALA A 169 3.23 -24.27 0.26
N VAL A 170 3.73 -23.06 0.55
CA VAL A 170 3.05 -21.81 0.17
C VAL A 170 2.83 -21.75 -1.34
N ARG A 171 3.87 -22.03 -2.13
CA ARG A 171 3.76 -22.00 -3.60
C ARG A 171 2.71 -22.98 -4.12
N ASN A 172 2.64 -24.19 -3.56
CA ASN A 172 1.62 -25.17 -3.95
C ASN A 172 0.20 -24.72 -3.59
N LEU A 173 0.03 -24.07 -2.44
CA LEU A 173 -1.26 -23.51 -2.04
C LEU A 173 -1.68 -22.38 -2.99
N ILE A 174 -0.80 -21.43 -3.28
CA ILE A 174 -1.04 -20.35 -4.25
C ILE A 174 -1.40 -20.93 -5.62
N GLU A 175 -0.65 -21.93 -6.10
CA GLU A 175 -0.94 -22.63 -7.36
C GLU A 175 -2.32 -23.29 -7.36
N ALA A 176 -2.72 -23.88 -6.23
CA ALA A 176 -4.04 -24.52 -6.12
C ALA A 176 -5.20 -23.52 -6.13
N ILE A 177 -4.99 -22.35 -5.54
CA ILE A 177 -5.98 -21.25 -5.51
C ILE A 177 -6.04 -20.53 -6.86
N GLY A 178 -4.90 -20.41 -7.53
CA GLY A 178 -4.73 -19.71 -8.81
C GLY A 178 -4.30 -18.25 -8.69
N GLU A 179 -4.24 -17.71 -7.48
CA GLU A 179 -3.82 -16.33 -7.19
C GLU A 179 -3.16 -16.25 -5.80
N ASP A 180 -2.39 -15.17 -5.58
CA ASP A 180 -1.89 -14.84 -4.25
C ASP A 180 -2.97 -14.10 -3.46
N ARG A 181 -3.23 -14.55 -2.23
CA ARG A 181 -4.36 -14.05 -1.42
C ARG A 181 -3.90 -13.75 0.00
N ARG A 182 -4.63 -12.86 0.69
CA ARG A 182 -4.40 -12.60 2.11
C ARG A 182 -4.63 -13.87 2.93
N VAL A 183 -3.79 -14.08 3.94
CA VAL A 183 -3.85 -15.23 4.82
C VAL A 183 -5.19 -15.31 5.57
N VAL A 184 -5.77 -14.17 5.94
CA VAL A 184 -7.10 -14.08 6.58
C VAL A 184 -8.24 -14.56 5.68
N ASP A 185 -8.07 -14.49 4.36
CA ASP A 185 -9.08 -14.87 3.37
C ASP A 185 -8.95 -16.36 2.97
N VAL A 186 -8.03 -17.11 3.59
CA VAL A 186 -7.85 -18.55 3.34
C VAL A 186 -8.83 -19.34 4.20
N THR A 187 -9.83 -19.94 3.55
CA THR A 187 -10.89 -20.69 4.21
C THR A 187 -10.81 -22.19 3.90
N ALA A 188 -11.83 -22.94 4.34
CA ALA A 188 -11.99 -24.34 3.97
C ALA A 188 -12.10 -24.56 2.45
N VAL A 189 -12.56 -23.56 1.68
CA VAL A 189 -12.68 -23.64 0.21
C VAL A 189 -11.31 -23.75 -0.43
N GLU A 190 -10.38 -22.89 -0.05
CA GLU A 190 -8.99 -22.88 -0.55
C GLU A 190 -8.24 -24.15 -0.09
N ALA A 191 -8.50 -24.60 1.13
CA ALA A 191 -7.95 -25.87 1.62
C ALA A 191 -8.41 -27.08 0.78
N LEU A 192 -9.67 -27.09 0.32
CA LEU A 192 -10.19 -28.12 -0.58
C LEU A 192 -9.54 -28.05 -1.97
N GLN A 193 -9.31 -26.85 -2.51
CA GLN A 193 -8.58 -26.66 -3.77
C GLN A 193 -7.16 -27.23 -3.66
N HIS A 194 -6.46 -26.92 -2.57
CA HIS A 194 -5.13 -27.46 -2.30
C HIS A 194 -5.12 -28.99 -2.22
N ARG A 195 -6.13 -29.58 -1.58
CA ARG A 195 -6.30 -31.03 -1.54
C ARG A 195 -6.52 -31.63 -2.93
N ARG A 196 -7.34 -31.00 -3.78
CA ARG A 196 -7.59 -31.44 -5.16
C ARG A 196 -6.33 -31.42 -6.00
N LEU A 197 -5.54 -30.34 -5.95
CA LEU A 197 -4.24 -30.24 -6.62
C LEU A 197 -3.35 -31.45 -6.27
N TRP A 198 -3.25 -31.78 -4.98
CA TRP A 198 -2.45 -32.91 -4.53
C TRP A 198 -3.04 -34.26 -4.95
N GLN A 199 -4.36 -34.43 -4.96
CA GLN A 199 -5.00 -35.65 -5.47
C GLN A 199 -4.66 -35.89 -6.94
N ASP A 200 -4.70 -34.85 -7.78
CA ASP A 200 -4.41 -34.98 -9.20
C ASP A 200 -2.92 -35.24 -9.46
N ARG A 201 -2.04 -34.60 -8.67
CA ARG A 201 -0.61 -34.90 -8.64
C ARG A 201 -0.31 -36.35 -8.27
N LEU A 202 -1.03 -36.92 -7.29
CA LEU A 202 -0.86 -38.32 -6.89
C LEU A 202 -1.35 -39.29 -7.98
N LYS A 203 -2.46 -38.98 -8.66
CA LYS A 203 -2.95 -39.78 -9.81
C LYS A 203 -1.93 -39.85 -10.95
N SER A 204 -1.13 -38.79 -11.15
CA SER A 204 -0.07 -38.78 -12.17
C SER A 204 1.08 -39.76 -11.90
N GLY A 205 1.14 -40.39 -10.73
CA GLY A 205 2.11 -41.43 -10.37
C GLY A 205 3.53 -40.94 -10.05
N LYS A 206 3.83 -39.64 -10.24
CA LYS A 206 5.19 -39.08 -10.04
C LYS A 206 5.49 -38.65 -8.61
N LEU A 207 4.50 -38.63 -7.72
CA LEU A 207 4.61 -38.06 -6.37
C LEU A 207 4.09 -39.03 -5.30
N LYS A 208 4.70 -38.98 -4.11
CA LYS A 208 4.35 -39.83 -2.96
C LYS A 208 3.34 -39.13 -2.06
N VAL A 209 2.44 -39.89 -1.43
CA VAL A 209 1.47 -39.39 -0.41
C VAL A 209 2.19 -38.65 0.73
N ALA A 210 3.36 -39.13 1.13
CA ALA A 210 4.19 -38.48 2.15
C ALA A 210 4.57 -37.03 1.79
N SER A 211 4.69 -36.69 0.51
CA SER A 211 4.97 -35.32 0.06
C SER A 211 3.78 -34.41 0.31
N ALA A 212 2.55 -34.87 0.00
CA ALA A 212 1.33 -34.11 0.26
C ALA A 212 1.13 -33.86 1.77
N ASN A 213 1.32 -34.89 2.60
CA ASN A 213 1.19 -34.76 4.05
C ASN A 213 2.18 -33.75 4.64
N LYS A 214 3.43 -33.72 4.14
CA LYS A 214 4.41 -32.70 4.55
C LYS A 214 3.95 -31.30 4.17
N ASP A 215 3.42 -31.14 2.97
CA ASP A 215 2.92 -29.86 2.48
C ASP A 215 1.79 -29.31 3.34
N PHE A 216 0.77 -30.13 3.61
CA PHE A 216 -0.35 -29.78 4.49
C PHE A 216 0.11 -29.46 5.90
N HIS A 217 1.07 -30.23 6.43
CA HIS A 217 1.62 -29.98 7.76
C HIS A 217 2.31 -28.61 7.84
N TYR A 218 3.11 -28.23 6.83
CA TYR A 218 3.77 -26.92 6.83
C TYR A 218 2.76 -25.78 6.72
N ILE A 219 1.77 -25.87 5.81
CA ILE A 219 0.70 -24.86 5.71
C ILE A 219 -0.04 -24.73 7.03
N ALA A 220 -0.60 -25.82 7.57
CA ALA A 220 -1.36 -25.78 8.82
C ALA A 220 -0.52 -25.24 9.99
N GLY A 221 0.77 -25.59 10.04
CA GLY A 221 1.69 -25.07 11.04
C GLY A 221 1.98 -23.57 10.89
N MET A 222 2.04 -23.03 9.67
CA MET A 222 2.21 -21.59 9.45
C MET A 222 0.92 -20.83 9.77
N LEU A 223 -0.23 -21.31 9.29
CA LEU A 223 -1.53 -20.67 9.53
C LEU A 223 -1.94 -20.65 11.00
N ARG A 224 -1.53 -21.64 11.81
CA ARG A 224 -1.79 -21.65 13.26
C ARG A 224 -0.97 -20.61 14.04
N ARG A 225 0.16 -20.17 13.47
CA ARG A 225 1.07 -19.20 14.10
C ARG A 225 0.85 -17.76 13.61
N PHE A 226 0.01 -17.59 12.59
CA PHE A 226 -0.46 -16.30 12.11
C PHE A 226 -1.56 -15.77 13.02
#